data_AF-A0A444JHK1-F1
#
_entry.id   AF-A0A444JHK1-F1
#
_cell.length_a   1.000
_cell.length_b   1.000
_cell.length_c   1.000
_cell.angle_alpha   90.00
_cell.angle_beta   90.00
_cell.angle_gamma   90.00
#
_symmetry.space_group_name_H-M   'P 1'
#
loop_
_entity.id
_entity.type
_entity.pdbx_description
1 polymer ?
#
loop_
_entity_poly.entity_id
_entity_poly.type
_entity_poly.pdbx_seq_one_letter_code
_entity_poly.pdbx_strand_id
1 'polypeptide(L)'
;LSVQVVLDTEAAVYSGQEAIDAGLADELVNSTDAITVMRDALDARKSRLSGGRMTKETQSTTVSATASQADVTDVVPATEGENASAAQPDVNAQITAAVAAENSRIMGILNCEEAHGREEQARVLAET
;
A
#
# COMPACT_ATOMS: atom_id res chain seq x y z
N LEU A 1 8.25 -21.92 -17.10
CA LEU A 1 9.35 -20.93 -17.14
C LEU A 1 10.66 -21.70 -17.25
N SER A 2 11.58 -21.29 -18.13
CA SER A 2 12.91 -21.89 -18.21
C SER A 2 13.83 -21.29 -17.17
N VAL A 3 14.86 -22.04 -16.75
CA VAL A 3 15.85 -21.58 -15.76
C VAL A 3 16.54 -20.29 -16.22
N GLN A 4 16.84 -20.18 -17.51
CA GLN A 4 17.50 -19.01 -18.08
C GLN A 4 16.67 -17.73 -17.94
N VAL A 5 15.36 -17.81 -18.16
CA VAL A 5 14.46 -16.65 -18.02
C VAL A 5 14.42 -16.13 -16.58
N VAL A 6 14.61 -17.01 -15.59
CA VAL A 6 14.69 -16.59 -14.18
C VAL A 6 16.02 -15.88 -13.93
N LEU A 7 17.15 -16.49 -14.31
CA LEU A 7 18.49 -15.94 -14.13
C LEU A 7 18.68 -14.58 -14.80
N ASP A 8 18.11 -14.38 -16.00
CA ASP A 8 18.18 -13.11 -16.72
C ASP A 8 17.42 -11.97 -16.01
N THR A 9 16.50 -12.31 -15.10
CA THR A 9 15.74 -11.34 -14.28
C THR A 9 16.29 -11.19 -12.86
N GLU A 10 17.31 -11.95 -12.49
CA GLU A 10 17.90 -11.86 -11.15
C GLU A 10 18.77 -10.59 -11.02
N ALA A 11 18.66 -9.93 -9.88
CA ALA A 11 19.57 -8.84 -9.54
C ALA A 11 20.95 -9.42 -9.21
N ALA A 12 22.00 -8.80 -9.75
CA ALA A 12 23.38 -9.20 -9.44
C ALA A 12 23.75 -8.87 -7.98
N VAL A 13 24.57 -9.73 -7.37
CA VAL A 13 25.14 -9.51 -6.03
C VAL A 13 26.57 -9.03 -6.19
N TYR A 14 26.93 -7.97 -5.47
CA TYR A 14 28.27 -7.36 -5.51
C TYR A 14 28.93 -7.45 -4.13
N SER A 15 30.20 -7.79 -4.10
CA SER A 15 31.03 -7.58 -2.92
C SER A 15 31.36 -6.10 -2.73
N GLY A 16 31.87 -5.72 -1.56
CA GLY A 16 32.08 -4.31 -1.21
C GLY A 16 32.92 -3.53 -2.22
N GLN A 17 34.04 -4.10 -2.69
CA GLN A 17 34.88 -3.43 -3.68
C GLN A 17 34.23 -3.41 -5.07
N GLU A 18 33.58 -4.50 -5.47
CA GLU A 18 32.89 -4.58 -6.77
C GLU A 18 31.73 -3.58 -6.84
N ALA A 19 31.05 -3.31 -5.72
CA ALA A 19 30.00 -2.30 -5.66
C ALA A 19 30.55 -0.88 -5.88
N ILE A 20 31.77 -0.59 -5.42
CA ILE A 20 32.44 0.70 -5.67
C ILE A 20 32.84 0.80 -7.14
N ASP A 21 33.44 -0.25 -7.69
CA ASP A 21 33.88 -0.28 -9.09
C ASP A 21 32.69 -0.14 -10.07
N ALA A 22 31.52 -0.70 -9.70
CA ALA A 22 30.27 -0.54 -10.44
C ALA A 22 29.59 0.83 -10.25
N GLY A 23 30.11 1.69 -9.37
CA GLY A 23 29.53 2.98 -9.03
C GLY A 23 28.24 2.90 -8.21
N LEU A 24 27.97 1.74 -7.60
CA LEU A 24 26.82 1.51 -6.72
C LEU A 24 27.10 1.99 -5.29
N ALA A 25 28.36 2.06 -4.88
CA ALA A 25 28.80 2.52 -3.57
C ALA A 25 29.94 3.55 -3.68
N ASP A 26 30.04 4.44 -2.69
CA ASP A 26 31.08 5.48 -2.67
C ASP A 26 32.38 5.01 -1.98
N GLU A 27 32.28 4.23 -0.89
CA GLU A 27 33.44 3.84 -0.06
C GLU A 27 33.17 2.55 0.73
N LEU A 28 34.24 1.76 0.98
CA LEU A 28 34.23 0.59 1.85
C LEU A 28 34.68 0.99 3.26
N VAL A 29 33.80 0.83 4.26
CA VAL A 29 34.07 1.28 5.63
C VAL A 29 33.89 0.14 6.64
N ASN A 30 34.71 0.12 7.69
CA ASN A 30 34.53 -0.78 8.82
C ASN A 30 33.34 -0.34 9.70
N SER A 31 32.63 -1.28 10.33
CA SER A 31 31.49 -0.98 11.19
C SER A 31 31.81 -0.04 12.36
N THR A 32 33.05 -0.05 12.88
CA THR A 32 33.47 0.82 14.00
C THR A 32 33.52 2.28 13.58
N ASP A 33 33.93 2.55 12.34
CA ASP A 33 34.17 3.91 11.83
C ASP A 33 33.01 4.44 10.99
N ALA A 34 32.04 3.57 10.63
CA ALA A 34 30.92 3.88 9.75
C ALA A 34 30.14 5.14 10.16
N ILE A 35 29.93 5.35 11.47
CA ILE A 35 29.18 6.52 11.96
C ILE A 35 29.97 7.81 11.76
N THR A 36 31.29 7.77 11.98
CA THR A 36 32.16 8.94 11.83
C THR A 36 32.26 9.33 10.37
N VAL A 37 32.52 8.36 9.48
CA VAL A 37 32.60 8.60 8.03
C VAL A 37 31.26 9.11 7.48
N MET A 38 30.13 8.54 7.92
CA MET A 38 28.81 9.02 7.53
C MET A 38 28.57 10.46 8.00
N ARG A 39 28.97 10.82 9.22
CA ARG A 39 28.87 12.20 9.71
C ARG A 39 29.66 13.15 8.83
N ASP A 40 30.93 12.84 8.56
CA ASP A 40 31.80 13.69 7.75
C ASP A 40 31.22 13.87 6.34
N ALA A 41 30.65 12.82 5.75
CA ALA A 41 29.96 12.86 4.46
C ALA A 41 28.67 13.69 4.47
N LEU A 42 27.96 13.77 5.60
CA LEU A 42 26.78 14.62 5.78
C LEU A 42 27.16 16.07 6.01
N ASP A 43 28.19 16.34 6.81
CA ASP A 43 28.69 17.69 7.10
C ASP A 43 29.31 18.34 5.85
N ALA A 44 30.00 17.54 5.02
CA ALA A 44 30.47 17.97 3.70
C ALA A 44 29.30 18.31 2.75
N ARG A 45 28.12 17.71 2.95
CA ARG A 45 26.93 17.94 2.14
C ARG A 45 26.22 19.23 2.58
N LYS A 46 26.61 20.35 1.96
CA LYS A 46 26.07 21.71 2.24
C LYS A 46 24.56 21.89 2.01
N SER A 47 23.91 20.94 1.33
CA SER A 47 22.49 21.03 0.96
C SER A 47 21.71 19.85 1.54
N ARG A 48 20.66 20.15 2.32
CA ARG A 48 19.65 19.16 2.66
C ARG A 48 18.95 18.77 1.37
N LEU A 49 19.15 17.53 0.94
CA LEU A 49 18.43 16.94 -0.18
C LEU A 49 16.93 16.97 0.15
N SER A 50 16.21 17.96 -0.38
CA SER A 50 14.76 17.86 -0.52
C SER A 50 14.53 16.67 -1.43
N GLY A 51 13.96 15.59 -0.89
CA GLY A 51 13.69 14.37 -1.64
C GLY A 51 12.95 14.66 -2.94
N GLY A 52 13.17 13.84 -3.96
CA GLY A 52 12.47 13.95 -5.24
C GLY A 52 10.96 13.77 -5.02
N ARG A 53 10.14 14.70 -5.54
CA ARG A 53 8.69 14.48 -5.61
C ARG A 53 8.44 13.38 -6.63
N MET A 54 7.90 12.24 -6.18
CA MET A 54 7.33 11.26 -7.10
C MET A 54 6.15 11.92 -7.84
N THR A 55 6.17 11.89 -9.16
CA THR A 55 5.16 12.55 -10.02
C THR A 55 3.98 11.65 -10.37
N LYS A 56 3.99 10.39 -9.95
CA LYS A 56 2.86 9.49 -10.15
C LYS A 56 1.90 9.65 -8.97
N GLU A 57 0.75 10.26 -9.24
CA GLU A 57 -0.44 10.07 -8.42
C GLU A 57 -0.75 8.57 -8.37
N THR A 58 -0.84 8.01 -7.17
CA THR A 58 -1.61 6.80 -6.95
C THR A 58 -3.03 7.11 -7.41
N GLN A 59 -3.53 6.41 -8.43
CA GLN A 59 -4.92 6.55 -8.85
C GLN A 59 -5.81 6.22 -7.65
N SER A 60 -6.30 7.28 -6.99
CA SER A 60 -7.38 7.15 -6.03
C SER A 60 -8.61 6.81 -6.88
N THR A 61 -9.04 5.57 -6.83
CA THR A 61 -10.38 5.20 -7.28
C THR A 61 -11.36 5.92 -6.38
N THR A 62 -11.80 7.10 -6.83
CA THR A 62 -12.92 7.82 -6.23
C THR A 62 -14.18 7.01 -6.46
N VAL A 63 -14.63 6.29 -5.44
CA VAL A 63 -16.02 5.86 -5.36
C VAL A 63 -16.87 7.11 -5.10
N SER A 64 -17.40 7.69 -6.16
CA SER A 64 -18.35 8.79 -6.09
C SER A 64 -19.63 8.32 -5.40
N ALA A 65 -19.78 8.64 -4.12
CA ALA A 65 -21.10 8.76 -3.50
C ALA A 65 -21.65 10.14 -3.86
N THR A 66 -22.59 10.19 -4.79
CA THR A 66 -23.37 11.39 -5.10
C THR A 66 -24.18 11.80 -3.87
N ALA A 67 -23.78 12.86 -3.20
CA ALA A 67 -24.67 13.66 -2.37
C ALA A 67 -24.80 15.05 -3.03
N SER A 68 -25.91 15.25 -3.74
CA SER A 68 -26.37 16.59 -4.09
C SER A 68 -26.68 17.34 -2.81
N GLN A 69 -26.01 18.46 -2.56
CA GLN A 69 -26.62 19.52 -1.78
C GLN A 69 -26.16 20.87 -2.33
N ALA A 70 -27.16 21.62 -2.82
CA ALA A 70 -27.01 22.97 -3.29
C ALA A 70 -26.70 23.94 -2.14
N ASP A 71 -25.83 24.90 -2.46
CA ASP A 71 -25.59 26.19 -1.82
C ASP A 71 -26.85 26.84 -1.23
N VAL A 72 -26.81 27.26 0.05
CA VAL A 72 -27.10 28.63 0.50
C VAL A 72 -26.44 28.87 1.88
N THR A 73 -25.74 29.99 1.94
CA THR A 73 -25.10 30.61 3.12
C THR A 73 -26.13 31.14 4.11
N ASP A 74 -26.04 30.81 5.41
CA ASP A 74 -26.45 31.75 6.48
C ASP A 74 -25.88 31.38 7.86
N VAL A 75 -25.58 32.41 8.65
CA VAL A 75 -24.83 32.41 9.93
C VAL A 75 -25.79 32.23 11.13
N VAL A 76 -25.23 31.90 12.33
CA VAL A 76 -25.73 32.13 13.73
C VAL A 76 -26.07 30.81 14.51
N PRO A 77 -25.80 30.67 15.85
CA PRO A 77 -24.71 29.87 16.39
C PRO A 77 -25.19 28.73 17.33
N ALA A 78 -24.25 28.08 18.01
CA ALA A 78 -24.41 26.94 18.92
C ALA A 78 -25.57 27.03 19.94
N THR A 79 -26.27 25.90 20.09
CA THR A 79 -27.02 25.51 21.30
C THR A 79 -26.77 24.05 21.65
N GLU A 80 -26.70 23.80 22.96
CA GLU A 80 -26.32 22.57 23.66
C GLU A 80 -27.31 21.40 23.48
N GLY A 81 -26.76 20.18 23.58
CA GLY A 81 -27.32 19.00 24.25
C GLY A 81 -28.63 18.38 23.74
N GLU A 82 -28.59 17.11 23.32
CA GLU A 82 -29.46 16.06 23.89
C GLU A 82 -29.13 14.66 23.35
N ASN A 83 -29.41 13.70 24.21
CA ASN A 83 -28.98 12.31 24.28
C ASN A 83 -29.70 11.42 23.24
N ALA A 84 -28.96 10.68 22.40
CA ALA A 84 -29.51 9.61 21.57
C ALA A 84 -28.89 8.28 21.95
N SER A 85 -29.64 7.51 22.73
CA SER A 85 -29.40 6.10 23.04
C SER A 85 -29.18 5.29 21.76
N ALA A 86 -27.96 4.80 21.52
CA ALA A 86 -27.66 3.92 20.42
C ALA A 86 -28.43 2.60 20.56
N ALA A 87 -29.37 2.34 19.63
CA ALA A 87 -30.02 1.05 19.50
C ALA A 87 -28.95 -0.04 19.30
N GLN A 88 -28.98 -1.07 20.14
CA GLN A 88 -28.09 -2.22 20.03
C GLN A 88 -28.28 -2.87 18.66
N PRO A 89 -27.21 -3.23 17.94
CA PRO A 89 -27.34 -3.71 16.58
C PRO A 89 -27.88 -5.15 16.59
N ASP A 90 -28.88 -5.43 15.75
CA ASP A 90 -29.45 -6.78 15.60
C ASP A 90 -28.36 -7.71 15.02
N VAL A 91 -27.84 -8.58 15.86
CA VAL A 91 -26.74 -9.49 15.55
C VAL A 91 -27.13 -10.47 14.44
N ASN A 92 -28.40 -10.87 14.36
CA ASN A 92 -28.87 -11.81 13.35
C ASN A 92 -28.91 -11.17 11.95
N ALA A 93 -29.31 -9.90 11.87
CA ALA A 93 -29.27 -9.14 10.63
C ALA A 93 -27.83 -8.96 10.13
N GLN A 94 -26.88 -8.72 11.03
CA GLN A 94 -25.46 -8.58 10.70
C GLN A 94 -24.84 -9.90 10.20
N ILE A 95 -25.13 -11.03 10.85
CA ILE A 95 -24.64 -12.35 10.42
C ILE A 95 -25.15 -12.65 9.00
N THR A 96 -26.44 -12.41 8.74
CA THR A 96 -27.02 -12.66 7.42
C THR A 96 -26.37 -11.80 6.34
N ALA A 97 -26.12 -10.52 6.64
CA ALA A 97 -25.44 -9.62 5.73
C ALA A 97 -23.98 -10.03 5.47
N ALA A 98 -23.26 -10.45 6.52
CA ALA A 98 -21.88 -10.91 6.41
C ALA A 98 -21.77 -12.18 5.57
N VAL A 99 -22.67 -13.16 5.76
CA VAL A 99 -22.72 -14.39 4.97
C VAL A 99 -23.04 -14.10 3.50
N ALA A 100 -23.98 -13.19 3.23
CA ALA A 100 -24.32 -12.78 1.86
C ALA A 100 -23.15 -12.07 1.15
N ALA A 101 -22.43 -11.20 1.88
CA ALA A 101 -21.23 -10.53 1.38
C ALA A 101 -20.12 -11.55 1.07
N GLU A 102 -19.92 -12.54 1.94
CA GLU A 102 -18.88 -13.55 1.77
C GLU A 102 -19.18 -14.48 0.58
N ASN A 103 -20.42 -14.96 0.46
CA ASN A 103 -20.82 -15.79 -0.68
C ASN A 103 -20.66 -15.05 -2.01
N SER A 104 -20.94 -13.74 -2.03
CA SER A 104 -20.75 -12.89 -3.20
C SER A 104 -19.28 -12.74 -3.57
N ARG A 105 -18.41 -12.61 -2.57
CA ARG A 105 -16.95 -12.57 -2.75
C ARG A 105 -16.41 -13.88 -3.31
N ILE A 106 -16.79 -15.02 -2.71
CA ILE A 106 -16.38 -16.36 -3.15
C ILE A 106 -16.77 -16.59 -4.62
N MET A 107 -18.02 -16.27 -4.98
CA MET A 107 -18.51 -16.45 -6.35
C MET A 107 -17.81 -15.50 -7.34
N GLY A 108 -17.42 -14.29 -6.91
CA GLY A 108 -16.65 -13.38 -7.74
C GLY A 108 -15.24 -13.88 -8.04
N ILE A 109 -14.57 -14.48 -7.06
CA ILE A 109 -13.22 -15.04 -7.21
C ILE A 109 -13.23 -16.29 -8.10
N LEU A 110 -14.25 -17.15 -7.96
CA LEU A 110 -14.32 -18.39 -8.73
C LEU A 110 -14.73 -18.18 -10.20
N ASN A 111 -15.47 -17.12 -10.50
CA ASN A 111 -15.97 -16.85 -11.85
C ASN A 111 -15.17 -15.78 -12.60
N CYS A 112 -14.05 -15.30 -12.07
CA CYS A 112 -13.21 -14.36 -12.81
C CYS A 112 -12.50 -15.06 -13.98
N GLU A 113 -12.26 -14.31 -15.07
CA GLU A 113 -11.65 -14.85 -16.29
C GLU A 113 -10.22 -15.37 -16.01
N GLU A 114 -9.52 -14.77 -15.06
CA GLU A 114 -8.17 -15.13 -14.65
C GLU A 114 -8.09 -16.42 -13.82
N ALA A 115 -9.21 -16.90 -13.28
CA ALA A 115 -9.29 -18.17 -12.58
C ALA A 115 -9.26 -19.38 -13.55
N HIS A 116 -9.49 -19.16 -14.85
CA HIS A 116 -9.46 -20.22 -15.85
C HIS A 116 -8.06 -20.86 -15.96
N GLY A 117 -8.00 -22.17 -15.76
CA GLY A 117 -6.76 -22.95 -15.72
C GLY A 117 -5.95 -22.81 -14.42
N ARG A 118 -6.49 -22.10 -13.41
CA ARG A 118 -5.92 -21.93 -12.06
C ARG A 118 -6.99 -22.08 -10.98
N GLU A 119 -7.98 -22.91 -11.22
CA GLU A 119 -9.18 -23.07 -10.38
C GLU A 119 -8.82 -23.45 -8.94
N GLU A 120 -7.78 -24.24 -8.75
CA GLU A 120 -7.32 -24.68 -7.43
C GLU A 120 -6.71 -23.53 -6.62
N GLN A 121 -6.01 -22.58 -7.27
CA GLN A 121 -5.47 -21.39 -6.61
C GLN A 121 -6.58 -20.38 -6.29
N ALA A 122 -7.53 -20.20 -7.21
CA ALA A 122 -8.71 -19.37 -6.98
C ALA A 122 -9.56 -19.89 -5.81
N ARG A 123 -9.66 -21.22 -5.67
CA ARG A 123 -10.34 -21.85 -4.52
C ARG A 123 -9.64 -21.59 -3.19
N VAL A 124 -8.31 -21.71 -3.14
CA VAL A 124 -7.54 -21.40 -1.92
C VAL A 124 -7.71 -19.92 -1.52
N LEU A 125 -7.74 -19.02 -2.50
CA LEU A 125 -7.96 -17.58 -2.25
C LEU A 125 -9.39 -17.26 -1.80
N ALA A 126 -10.39 -18.00 -2.29
CA ALA A 126 -11.79 -17.82 -1.90
C ALA A 126 -12.08 -18.34 -0.48
N GLU A 127 -11.21 -19.19 0.09
CA GLU A 127 -11.37 -19.75 1.43
C GLU A 127 -10.83 -18.83 2.55
N THR A 128 -10.07 -17.77 2.21
CA THR A 128 -9.44 -16.82 3.17
C THR A 128 -10.35 -15.67 3.58
#